data_AF-A0A1Q9CU58-F1
#
_entry.id   AF-A0A1Q9CU58-F1
#
_cell.length_a   1.000
_cell.length_b   1.000
_cell.length_c   1.000
_cell.angle_alpha   90.00
_cell.angle_beta   90.00
_cell.angle_gamma   90.00
#
_symmetry.space_group_name_H-M   'P 1'
#
loop_
_entity.id
_entity.type
_entity.pdbx_description
1 polymer ?
#
loop_
_entity_poly.entity_id
_entity_poly.type
_entity_poly.pdbx_seq_one_letter_code
_entity_poly.pdbx_strand_id
1 'polypeptide(L)'
;MRLVRGGFLWLLAASLLRLSNGDTYDIQDYTDACHTIFSPKRTLESGKCERFIGGYWAEITNRLRSSTCVGQDCSRLAVTKQRFYSESECVGLPYEVFTYPVQNECMRASNGTQAFRVDPTTTNVTQVDYLVNDRCGGDLTRQYIMSVGYCYELYPDRAPRSFRWEVERYDATAISDAWRPSSLGLVQAAGVAAPLALLGSPRAREF
;
A
#
# COMPACT_ATOMS: atom_id res chain seq x y z
N MET A 1 0.83 4.02 5.96
CA MET A 1 1.88 3.48 5.07
C MET A 1 1.68 4.10 3.70
N ARG A 2 2.60 4.98 3.27
CA ARG A 2 2.57 5.57 1.92
C ARG A 2 3.68 4.92 1.14
N LEU A 3 3.32 4.06 0.19
CA LEU A 3 4.29 3.34 -0.64
C LEU A 3 3.68 2.96 -1.99
N VAL A 4 4.52 3.03 -3.02
CA VAL A 4 4.24 2.80 -4.45
C VAL A 4 5.41 1.95 -4.95
N ARG A 5 5.28 0.60 -5.07
CA ARG A 5 4.83 -0.25 -6.22
C ARG A 5 5.89 -0.42 -7.31
N GLY A 6 6.23 -1.60 -7.84
CA GLY A 6 6.12 -3.02 -7.41
C GLY A 6 6.86 -3.93 -8.41
N GLY A 7 7.16 -5.20 -8.05
CA GLY A 7 7.99 -6.14 -8.83
C GLY A 7 7.19 -7.22 -9.56
N PHE A 8 7.85 -8.19 -10.23
CA PHE A 8 7.38 -9.59 -10.42
C PHE A 8 8.45 -10.56 -10.99
N LEU A 9 8.86 -11.56 -10.22
CA LEU A 9 8.94 -12.97 -10.61
C LEU A 9 8.77 -13.84 -9.34
N TRP A 10 8.39 -15.10 -9.55
CA TRP A 10 7.62 -15.96 -8.67
C TRP A 10 8.39 -16.69 -7.55
N LEU A 11 7.60 -17.19 -6.58
CA LEU A 11 7.88 -18.19 -5.53
C LEU A 11 8.65 -17.74 -4.27
N LEU A 12 7.91 -17.80 -3.15
CA LEU A 12 8.33 -18.18 -1.80
C LEU A 12 9.66 -17.60 -1.27
N ALA A 13 9.56 -16.56 -0.46
CA ALA A 13 10.30 -16.48 0.80
C ALA A 13 9.63 -15.45 1.72
N ALA A 14 9.19 -15.90 2.90
CA ALA A 14 8.93 -15.00 4.01
C ALA A 14 10.24 -14.28 4.36
N SER A 15 10.32 -12.98 4.07
CA SER A 15 11.43 -12.18 4.59
C SER A 15 11.16 -11.87 6.06
N LEU A 16 11.90 -12.58 6.90
CA LEU A 16 12.05 -12.36 8.33
C LEU A 16 12.34 -10.88 8.61
N LEU A 17 11.33 -10.19 9.16
CA LEU A 17 11.55 -8.95 9.88
C LEU A 17 12.17 -9.33 11.22
N ARG A 18 13.51 -9.28 11.31
CA ARG A 18 14.22 -9.61 12.55
C ARG A 18 14.16 -8.40 13.48
N LEU A 19 13.18 -8.40 14.36
CA LEU A 19 13.04 -7.41 15.43
C LEU A 19 14.13 -7.67 16.48
N SER A 20 15.15 -6.81 16.54
CA SER A 20 16.11 -6.77 17.65
C SER A 20 16.09 -5.37 18.26
N ASN A 21 16.25 -5.28 19.58
CA ASN A 21 15.99 -4.15 20.51
C ASN A 21 16.44 -2.74 20.06
N GLY A 22 15.75 -2.20 19.05
CA GLY A 22 16.12 -1.05 18.26
C GLY A 22 15.63 -1.32 16.84
N ASP A 23 14.32 -1.19 16.65
CA ASP A 23 13.62 -1.66 15.45
C ASP A 23 14.25 -1.05 14.19
N THR A 24 15.05 -1.86 13.52
CA THR A 24 15.76 -1.52 12.28
C THR A 24 15.10 -2.30 11.16
N TYR A 25 14.74 -1.61 10.08
CA TYR A 25 14.06 -2.22 8.94
C TYR A 25 15.01 -2.34 7.77
N ASP A 26 15.28 -3.57 7.37
CA ASP A 26 16.05 -3.85 6.18
C ASP A 26 15.14 -3.87 4.97
N ILE A 27 15.30 -2.87 4.10
CA ILE A 27 14.64 -2.84 2.80
C ILE A 27 15.58 -3.52 1.82
N GLN A 28 15.25 -4.75 1.43
CA GLN A 28 16.01 -5.54 0.46
C GLN A 28 15.41 -5.47 -0.95
N ASP A 29 14.07 -5.34 -1.07
CA ASP A 29 13.39 -5.31 -2.36
C ASP A 29 12.42 -4.15 -2.45
N TYR A 30 12.87 -3.07 -3.08
CA TYR A 30 11.99 -2.06 -3.63
C TYR A 30 12.04 -2.17 -5.14
N THR A 31 10.90 -2.48 -5.73
CA THR A 31 10.70 -2.42 -7.17
C THR A 31 9.81 -1.22 -7.40
N ASP A 32 10.28 -0.23 -8.16
CA ASP A 32 9.41 0.75 -8.78
C ASP A 32 8.86 0.19 -10.10
N ALA A 33 7.83 0.84 -10.64
CA ALA A 33 7.32 0.62 -11.99
C ALA A 33 8.37 0.86 -13.10
N CYS A 34 9.62 1.22 -12.75
CA CYS A 34 10.71 1.51 -13.67
C CYS A 34 11.77 0.40 -13.73
N HIS A 35 11.55 -0.76 -13.10
CA HIS A 35 12.49 -1.89 -13.10
C HIS A 35 13.90 -1.48 -12.62
N THR A 36 14.04 -0.78 -11.48
CA THR A 36 15.36 -0.70 -10.82
C THR A 36 15.74 -2.07 -10.27
N ILE A 37 16.67 -2.75 -10.97
CA ILE A 37 16.93 -4.17 -10.79
C ILE A 37 17.65 -4.50 -9.47
N PHE A 38 18.35 -3.56 -8.81
CA PHE A 38 18.93 -3.79 -7.48
C PHE A 38 19.12 -2.48 -6.72
N SER A 39 18.36 -2.26 -5.65
CA SER A 39 18.72 -1.27 -4.63
C SER A 39 19.64 -1.96 -3.62
N PRO A 40 20.79 -1.36 -3.23
CA PRO A 40 21.57 -1.91 -2.14
C PRO A 40 20.69 -1.96 -0.88
N LYS A 41 20.77 -3.08 -0.15
CA LYS A 41 20.10 -3.26 1.14
C LYS A 41 20.32 -2.02 2.00
N ARG A 42 19.24 -1.40 2.46
CA ARG A 42 19.31 -0.25 3.35
C ARG A 42 18.53 -0.51 4.62
N THR A 43 19.19 -0.26 5.73
CA THR A 43 18.59 -0.32 7.06
C THR A 43 18.07 1.07 7.41
N LEU A 44 16.78 1.18 7.75
CA LEU A 44 16.16 2.39 8.28
C LEU A 44 15.86 2.22 9.76
N GLU A 45 16.06 3.26 10.56
CA GLU A 45 15.74 3.23 11.98
C GLU A 45 14.27 3.63 12.24
N SER A 46 13.61 2.90 13.13
CA SER A 46 12.24 3.20 13.54
C SER A 46 12.14 4.57 14.22
N GLY A 47 11.09 5.33 13.90
CA GLY A 47 10.79 6.64 14.48
C GLY A 47 11.69 7.78 14.02
N LYS A 48 12.56 7.55 13.03
CA LYS A 48 13.38 8.60 12.42
C LYS A 48 12.90 8.91 11.00
N CYS A 49 12.81 10.20 10.69
CA CYS A 49 12.56 10.65 9.32
C CYS A 49 13.83 10.44 8.51
N GLU A 50 13.85 9.39 7.71
CA GLU A 50 14.99 9.02 6.88
C GLU A 50 14.65 9.07 5.40
N ARG A 51 15.66 9.29 4.57
CA ARG A 51 15.51 9.22 3.12
C ARG A 51 15.08 7.81 2.74
N PHE A 52 13.92 7.64 2.12
CA PHE A 52 13.36 6.35 1.76
C PHE A 52 13.82 5.93 0.35
N ILE A 53 13.39 6.67 -0.67
CA ILE A 53 13.85 6.48 -2.05
C ILE A 53 13.84 7.79 -2.83
N GLY A 54 14.79 7.99 -3.75
CA GLY A 54 14.85 9.19 -4.58
C GLY A 54 14.98 10.45 -3.72
N GLY A 55 14.07 11.41 -3.90
CA GLY A 55 13.94 12.62 -3.06
C GLY A 55 12.94 12.49 -1.91
N TYR A 56 12.36 11.30 -1.69
CA TYR A 56 11.33 11.07 -0.70
C TYR A 56 11.92 10.67 0.65
N TRP A 57 11.32 11.20 1.70
CA TRP A 57 11.64 10.92 3.10
C TRP A 57 10.45 10.23 3.76
N ALA A 58 10.72 9.29 4.65
CA ALA A 58 9.70 8.57 5.39
C ALA A 58 10.16 8.38 6.84
N GLU A 59 9.20 8.48 7.75
CA GLU A 59 9.32 7.98 9.10
C GLU A 59 8.59 6.64 9.16
N ILE A 60 9.30 5.59 9.58
CA ILE A 60 8.74 4.23 9.71
C ILE A 60 8.64 3.92 11.18
N THR A 61 7.45 3.53 11.65
CA THR A 61 7.23 3.11 13.03
C THR A 61 6.46 1.81 13.07
N ASN A 62 6.82 0.93 14.00
CA ASN A 62 6.02 -0.24 14.34
C ASN A 62 4.89 0.18 15.26
N ARG A 63 3.70 -0.37 15.01
CA ARG A 63 2.58 -0.28 15.94
C ARG A 63 2.08 -1.68 16.25
N LEU A 64 1.85 -1.97 17.52
CA LEU A 64 1.41 -3.28 17.97
C LEU A 64 0.00 -3.54 17.42
N ARG A 65 -0.20 -4.72 16.83
CA ARG A 65 -1.52 -5.24 16.45
C ARG A 65 -1.86 -6.40 17.38
N SER A 66 -2.29 -6.07 18.60
CA SER A 66 -2.67 -7.05 19.63
C SER A 66 -4.03 -6.68 20.24
N SER A 67 -4.76 -7.68 20.73
CA SER A 67 -5.94 -7.47 21.58
C SER A 67 -5.60 -6.73 22.88
N THR A 68 -4.34 -6.81 23.32
CA THR A 68 -3.85 -6.27 24.61
C THR A 68 -3.17 -4.91 24.51
N CYS A 69 -2.94 -4.37 23.32
CA CYS A 69 -2.36 -3.03 23.19
C CYS A 69 -3.41 -1.96 23.55
N VAL A 70 -2.95 -0.83 24.09
CA VAL A 70 -3.80 0.33 24.43
C VAL A 70 -3.14 1.61 23.92
N GLY A 71 -3.93 2.58 23.46
CA GLY A 71 -3.44 3.94 23.15
C GLY A 71 -2.84 4.10 21.74
N GLN A 72 -1.84 4.99 21.62
CA GLN A 72 -1.24 5.34 20.32
C GLN A 72 -0.24 4.31 19.79
N ASP A 73 0.22 3.41 20.65
CA ASP A 73 1.13 2.32 20.29
C ASP A 73 0.40 1.20 19.53
N CYS A 74 -0.94 1.23 19.50
CA CYS A 74 -1.76 0.31 18.73
C CYS A 74 -1.89 0.72 17.25
N SER A 75 -1.80 -0.28 16.38
CA SER A 75 -2.32 -0.14 15.03
C SER A 75 -3.86 -0.05 15.07
N ARG A 76 -4.40 1.07 14.58
CA ARG A 76 -5.85 1.25 14.36
C ARG A 76 -6.29 0.74 12.99
N LEU A 77 -5.39 0.13 12.23
CA LEU A 77 -5.70 -0.34 10.88
C LEU A 77 -6.56 -1.61 10.99
N ALA A 78 -7.84 -1.48 10.65
CA ALA A 78 -8.71 -2.61 10.37
C ALA A 78 -8.14 -3.43 9.20
N VAL A 79 -8.16 -4.76 9.33
CA VAL A 79 -7.65 -5.65 8.29
C VAL A 79 -8.57 -6.85 8.11
N THR A 80 -8.55 -7.42 6.91
CA THR A 80 -9.11 -8.73 6.62
C THR A 80 -8.00 -9.73 6.38
N LYS A 81 -8.22 -10.97 6.78
CA LYS A 81 -7.30 -12.09 6.59
C LYS A 81 -7.90 -13.08 5.62
N GLN A 82 -7.13 -13.43 4.59
CA GLN A 82 -7.40 -14.58 3.75
C GLN A 82 -6.58 -15.75 4.29
N ARG A 83 -7.25 -16.78 4.80
CA ARG A 83 -6.59 -17.98 5.31
C ARG A 83 -6.78 -19.12 4.33
N PHE A 84 -5.70 -19.78 3.97
CA PHE A 84 -5.71 -20.94 3.10
C PHE A 84 -5.42 -22.20 3.91
N TYR A 85 -6.11 -23.29 3.55
CA TYR A 85 -6.06 -24.58 4.24
C TYR A 85 -5.60 -25.66 3.27
N SER A 86 -4.84 -26.62 3.80
CA SER A 86 -4.41 -27.80 3.06
C SER A 86 -5.55 -28.79 2.81
N GLU A 87 -6.62 -28.71 3.60
CA GLU A 87 -7.81 -29.56 3.53
C GLU A 87 -9.02 -28.80 2.96
N SER A 88 -10.04 -29.53 2.51
CA SER A 88 -11.34 -28.96 2.14
C SER A 88 -12.08 -28.46 3.39
N GLU A 89 -13.13 -27.68 3.19
CA GLU A 89 -14.02 -27.17 4.25
C GLU A 89 -13.29 -26.35 5.35
N CYS A 90 -12.09 -25.86 5.05
CA CYS A 90 -11.28 -25.02 5.94
C CYS A 90 -10.97 -25.72 7.27
N VAL A 91 -10.79 -27.04 7.20
CA VAL A 91 -10.42 -27.89 8.34
C VAL A 91 -8.93 -27.77 8.64
N GLY A 92 -8.58 -27.84 9.92
CA GLY A 92 -7.20 -27.86 10.38
C GLY A 92 -6.59 -26.47 10.57
N LEU A 93 -5.26 -26.44 10.64
CA LEU A 93 -4.50 -25.21 10.77
C LEU A 93 -4.33 -24.55 9.38
N PRO A 94 -4.48 -23.22 9.28
CA PRO A 94 -4.20 -22.53 8.03
C PRO A 94 -2.72 -22.67 7.69
N TYR A 95 -2.40 -23.12 6.47
CA TYR A 95 -1.00 -23.25 6.03
C TYR A 95 -0.44 -21.89 5.58
N GLU A 96 -1.30 -20.98 5.14
CA GLU A 96 -0.92 -19.65 4.66
C GLU A 96 -1.98 -18.61 4.99
N VAL A 97 -1.55 -17.40 5.34
CA VAL A 97 -2.43 -16.31 5.75
C VAL A 97 -1.94 -15.00 5.12
N PHE A 98 -2.80 -14.38 4.32
CA PHE A 98 -2.58 -13.04 3.78
C PHE A 98 -3.43 -12.03 4.53
N THR A 99 -2.89 -10.84 4.77
CA THR A 99 -3.57 -9.78 5.51
C THR A 99 -3.65 -8.52 4.64
N TYR A 100 -4.85 -7.96 4.54
CA TYR A 100 -5.12 -6.80 3.70
C TYR A 100 -5.85 -5.71 4.51
N PRO A 101 -5.48 -4.44 4.38
CA PRO A 101 -6.23 -3.34 4.97
C PRO A 101 -7.58 -3.16 4.25
N VAL A 102 -8.60 -2.74 4.99
CA VAL A 102 -10.02 -2.73 4.54
C VAL A 102 -10.61 -1.32 4.43
N GLN A 103 -9.77 -0.29 4.41
CA GLN A 103 -10.17 1.10 4.29
C GLN A 103 -10.03 1.58 2.84
N ASN A 104 -10.19 0.67 1.88
CA ASN A 104 -10.08 0.95 0.45
C ASN A 104 -8.68 1.46 0.03
N GLU A 105 -7.63 0.98 0.69
CA GLU A 105 -6.26 1.34 0.33
C GLU A 105 -5.86 0.74 -1.00
N CYS A 106 -5.16 1.56 -1.78
CA CYS A 106 -4.71 1.15 -3.09
C CYS A 106 -3.39 0.38 -3.06
N MET A 107 -3.46 -0.94 -3.22
CA MET A 107 -2.33 -1.85 -3.09
C MET A 107 -1.79 -2.37 -4.42
N ARG A 108 -0.51 -2.82 -4.44
CA ARG A 108 0.05 -3.59 -5.57
C ARG A 108 -0.67 -4.93 -5.73
N ALA A 109 -1.16 -5.21 -6.93
CA ALA A 109 -1.49 -6.56 -7.37
C ALA A 109 -0.62 -6.92 -8.58
N SER A 110 -0.60 -8.19 -8.97
CA SER A 110 0.21 -8.69 -10.09
C SER A 110 -0.10 -8.05 -11.42
N ASN A 111 -1.38 -7.79 -11.69
CA ASN A 111 -1.84 -7.24 -12.96
C ASN A 111 -2.72 -5.99 -12.78
N GLY A 112 -2.20 -4.99 -12.09
CA GLY A 112 -2.94 -3.75 -11.79
C GLY A 112 -3.01 -3.52 -10.29
N THR A 113 -3.99 -2.77 -9.79
CA THR A 113 -4.25 -2.49 -8.36
C THR A 113 -5.40 -3.27 -7.78
N GLN A 114 -5.39 -3.40 -6.46
CA GLN A 114 -6.49 -3.96 -5.72
C GLN A 114 -6.74 -3.14 -4.46
N ALA A 115 -8.00 -3.08 -4.04
CA ALA A 115 -8.44 -2.47 -2.80
C ALA A 115 -9.49 -3.36 -2.13
N PHE A 116 -9.51 -3.35 -0.80
CA PHE A 116 -10.46 -4.11 -0.01
C PHE A 116 -11.30 -3.18 0.84
N ARG A 117 -12.56 -3.53 1.01
CA ARG A 117 -13.48 -2.88 1.93
C ARG A 117 -14.34 -3.92 2.62
N VAL A 118 -14.72 -3.65 3.85
CA VAL A 118 -15.66 -4.47 4.62
C VAL A 118 -16.95 -3.67 4.78
N ASP A 119 -18.09 -4.35 4.68
CA ASP A 119 -19.39 -3.73 4.93
C ASP A 119 -19.55 -3.34 6.41
N PRO A 120 -20.43 -2.37 6.75
CA PRO A 120 -20.59 -1.92 8.14
C PRO A 120 -21.02 -3.03 9.11
N THR A 121 -21.65 -4.10 8.61
CA THR A 121 -22.06 -5.27 9.38
C THR A 121 -20.97 -6.34 9.47
N THR A 122 -19.79 -6.12 8.90
CA THR A 122 -18.64 -7.05 8.91
C THR A 122 -18.96 -8.45 8.37
N THR A 123 -19.95 -8.54 7.50
CA THR A 123 -20.47 -9.78 6.93
C THR A 123 -19.82 -10.10 5.59
N ASN A 124 -19.41 -9.07 4.84
CA ASN A 124 -18.86 -9.22 3.51
C ASN A 124 -17.58 -8.41 3.33
N VAL A 125 -16.56 -9.07 2.78
CA VAL A 125 -15.36 -8.45 2.23
C VAL A 125 -15.62 -8.20 0.75
N THR A 126 -15.50 -6.95 0.32
CA THR A 126 -15.44 -6.61 -1.10
C THR A 126 -14.00 -6.37 -1.52
N GLN A 127 -13.54 -7.11 -2.51
CA GLN A 127 -12.29 -6.85 -3.22
C GLN A 127 -12.61 -6.19 -4.56
N VAL A 128 -11.86 -5.16 -4.93
CA VAL A 128 -11.93 -4.52 -6.24
C VAL A 128 -10.54 -4.56 -6.86
N ASP A 129 -10.41 -5.26 -7.98
CA ASP A 129 -9.20 -5.30 -8.79
C ASP A 129 -9.35 -4.30 -9.95
N TYR A 130 -8.46 -3.32 -10.05
CA TYR A 130 -8.34 -2.41 -11.19
C TYR A 130 -7.25 -2.93 -12.10
N LEU A 131 -7.65 -3.65 -13.15
CA LEU A 131 -6.73 -4.40 -14.00
C LEU A 131 -5.88 -3.46 -14.85
N VAL A 132 -4.58 -3.78 -14.97
CA VAL A 132 -3.59 -3.00 -15.74
C VAL A 132 -3.45 -1.54 -15.27
N ASN A 133 -4.12 -1.14 -14.17
CA ASN A 133 -4.05 0.21 -13.65
C ASN A 133 -3.10 0.28 -12.44
N ASP A 134 -2.22 1.28 -12.45
CA ASP A 134 -1.33 1.59 -11.31
C ASP A 134 -1.95 2.49 -10.25
N ARG A 135 -3.20 2.90 -10.50
CA ARG A 135 -4.06 3.68 -9.63
C ARG A 135 -5.36 2.91 -9.43
N CYS A 136 -5.95 3.03 -8.25
CA CYS A 136 -7.25 2.46 -7.94
C CYS A 136 -8.33 3.34 -8.55
N GLY A 137 -8.48 3.21 -9.86
CA GLY A 137 -9.43 3.92 -10.69
C GLY A 137 -9.48 3.32 -12.09
N GLY A 138 -10.30 3.90 -12.96
CA GLY A 138 -10.48 3.42 -14.34
C GLY A 138 -11.60 2.40 -14.50
N ASP A 139 -11.91 2.08 -15.75
CA ASP A 139 -13.14 1.39 -16.13
C ASP A 139 -13.01 -0.14 -16.09
N LEU A 140 -11.79 -0.66 -16.26
CA LEU A 140 -11.53 -2.10 -16.26
C LEU A 140 -11.36 -2.61 -14.82
N THR A 141 -12.47 -2.95 -14.19
CA THR A 141 -12.50 -3.46 -12.81
C THR A 141 -13.10 -4.86 -12.74
N ARG A 142 -12.64 -5.65 -11.75
CA ARG A 142 -13.31 -6.87 -11.29
C ARG A 142 -13.63 -6.72 -9.82
N GLN A 143 -14.88 -6.98 -9.47
CA GLN A 143 -15.34 -6.91 -8.09
C GLN A 143 -15.73 -8.29 -7.60
N TYR A 144 -15.22 -8.65 -6.42
CA TYR A 144 -15.58 -9.88 -5.71
C TYR A 144 -16.18 -9.51 -4.37
N ILE A 145 -17.33 -10.10 -4.05
CA ILE A 145 -17.99 -9.96 -2.75
C ILE A 145 -17.95 -11.33 -2.10
N MET A 146 -17.25 -11.43 -0.99
CA MET A 146 -16.98 -12.68 -0.29
C MET A 146 -17.52 -12.58 1.13
N SER A 147 -18.25 -13.60 1.57
CA SER A 147 -18.82 -13.65 2.91
C SER A 147 -17.75 -14.02 3.93
N VAL A 148 -17.71 -13.27 5.01
CA VAL A 148 -16.81 -13.50 6.14
C VAL A 148 -17.19 -14.82 6.81
N GLY A 149 -16.18 -15.64 7.10
CA GLY A 149 -16.36 -16.96 7.72
C GLY A 149 -16.80 -18.07 6.76
N TYR A 150 -17.23 -17.75 5.54
CA TYR A 150 -17.56 -18.77 4.54
C TYR A 150 -16.28 -19.46 4.03
N CYS A 151 -16.34 -20.78 3.89
CA CYS A 151 -15.25 -21.57 3.34
C CYS A 151 -15.45 -21.83 1.85
N TYR A 152 -14.47 -21.41 1.05
CA TYR A 152 -14.44 -21.56 -0.40
C TYR A 152 -13.48 -22.68 -0.78
N GLU A 153 -13.99 -23.65 -1.54
CA GLU A 153 -13.16 -24.70 -2.15
C GLU A 153 -12.32 -24.13 -3.30
N LEU A 154 -11.08 -24.64 -3.47
CA LEU A 154 -10.13 -24.23 -4.51
C LEU A 154 -9.77 -25.40 -5.42
N TYR A 155 -8.91 -26.30 -4.92
CA TYR A 155 -8.39 -27.42 -5.70
C TYR A 155 -8.76 -28.74 -5.02
N PRO A 156 -9.25 -29.73 -5.79
CA PRO A 156 -9.61 -31.03 -5.23
C PRO A 156 -8.40 -31.91 -4.92
N ASP A 157 -7.29 -31.73 -5.62
CA ASP A 157 -6.16 -32.67 -5.68
C ASP A 157 -4.82 -32.08 -5.23
N ARG A 158 -4.77 -30.79 -4.85
CA ARG A 158 -3.55 -30.11 -4.39
C ARG A 158 -3.85 -29.03 -3.36
N ALA A 159 -2.89 -28.75 -2.48
CA ALA A 159 -2.98 -27.59 -1.60
C ALA A 159 -2.69 -26.28 -2.38
N PRO A 160 -3.30 -25.13 -2.02
CA PRO A 160 -4.44 -24.95 -1.11
C PRO A 160 -5.72 -25.65 -1.58
N ARG A 161 -6.41 -26.37 -0.69
CA ARG A 161 -7.69 -27.02 -1.03
C ARG A 161 -8.89 -26.13 -0.74
N SER A 162 -8.81 -25.29 0.27
CA SER A 162 -9.85 -24.32 0.58
C SER A 162 -9.29 -23.03 1.18
N PHE A 163 -10.10 -21.98 1.22
CA PHE A 163 -9.77 -20.73 1.91
C PHE A 163 -10.99 -20.08 2.54
N ARG A 164 -10.77 -19.23 3.55
CA ARG A 164 -11.83 -18.39 4.13
C ARG A 164 -11.33 -16.98 4.41
N TRP A 165 -12.27 -16.05 4.43
CA TRP A 165 -12.04 -14.67 4.83
C TRP A 165 -12.42 -14.47 6.29
N GLU A 166 -11.58 -13.76 7.02
CA GLU A 166 -11.83 -13.29 8.39
C GLU A 166 -11.60 -11.78 8.46
N VAL A 167 -12.23 -11.11 9.41
CA VAL A 167 -11.98 -9.70 9.69
C VAL A 167 -11.36 -9.60 11.07
N GLU A 168 -10.15 -9.05 11.15
CA GLU A 168 -9.47 -8.80 12.41
C GLU A 168 -9.62 -7.32 12.75
N ARG A 169 -10.50 -7.04 13.72
CA ARG A 169 -10.88 -5.70 14.20
C ARG A 169 -11.41 -4.79 13.10
N TYR A 170 -12.74 -4.76 12.96
CA TYR A 170 -13.40 -3.61 12.34
C TYR A 170 -13.73 -2.60 13.44
N ASP A 171 -13.02 -1.47 13.42
CA ASP A 171 -13.45 -0.27 14.15
C ASP A 171 -13.90 0.72 13.08
N ALA A 172 -15.14 1.21 13.15
CA ALA A 172 -15.62 2.21 12.20
C ALA A 172 -14.82 3.53 12.27
N THR A 173 -14.05 3.74 13.36
CA THR A 173 -13.10 4.84 13.53
C THR A 173 -11.68 4.51 13.05
N ALA A 174 -11.45 3.30 12.51
CA ALA A 174 -10.21 2.90 11.87
C ALA A 174 -10.01 3.68 10.57
N ILE A 175 -9.44 4.88 10.68
CA ILE A 175 -9.08 5.70 9.54
C ILE A 175 -7.70 5.28 9.05
N SER A 176 -7.58 5.09 7.74
CA SER A 176 -6.30 5.00 7.06
C SER A 176 -6.04 6.31 6.34
N ASP A 177 -5.02 7.04 6.77
CA ASP A 177 -4.56 8.26 6.09
C ASP A 177 -3.63 7.95 4.90
N ALA A 178 -3.73 6.75 4.32
CA ALA A 178 -2.97 6.32 3.16
C ALA A 178 -3.50 6.99 1.88
N TRP A 179 -3.38 8.30 1.79
CA TRP A 179 -3.76 9.08 0.62
C TRP A 179 -2.61 9.07 -0.40
N ARG A 180 -2.82 8.75 -1.69
CA ARG A 180 -1.82 9.13 -2.72
C ARG A 180 -2.25 10.47 -3.30
N PRO A 181 -1.40 11.51 -3.24
CA PRO A 181 -1.70 12.73 -3.97
C PRO A 181 -1.83 12.38 -5.45
N SER A 182 -2.88 12.91 -6.08
CA SER A 182 -2.91 13.03 -7.54
C SER A 182 -1.58 13.64 -7.95
N SER A 183 -0.85 12.97 -8.85
CA SER A 183 0.47 13.40 -9.34
C SER A 183 0.49 14.92 -9.45
N LEU A 184 1.44 15.56 -8.74
CA LEU A 184 1.73 16.99 -8.81
C LEU A 184 1.45 17.45 -10.23
N GLY A 185 0.36 18.20 -10.40
CA GLY A 185 0.15 18.90 -11.65
C GLY A 185 1.39 19.73 -11.85
N LEU A 186 2.24 19.32 -12.80
CA LEU A 186 3.23 20.20 -13.39
C LEU A 186 2.40 21.37 -13.91
N VAL A 187 2.26 22.39 -13.07
CA VAL A 187 1.82 23.70 -13.50
C VAL A 187 2.87 24.08 -14.54
N GLN A 188 2.52 23.88 -15.82
CA GLN A 188 3.25 24.50 -16.89
C GLN A 188 3.22 25.98 -16.56
N ALA A 189 4.35 26.50 -16.10
CA ALA A 189 4.56 27.93 -16.02
C ALA A 189 4.48 28.45 -17.45
N ALA A 190 3.27 28.82 -17.87
CA ALA A 190 3.06 29.56 -19.09
C ALA A 190 3.85 30.85 -18.96
N GLY A 191 4.83 31.01 -19.85
CA GLY A 191 5.78 32.12 -19.83
C GLY A 191 5.07 33.46 -19.83
N VAL A 192 5.41 34.29 -18.85
CA VAL A 192 5.23 35.73 -18.99
C VAL A 192 6.47 36.23 -19.72
N ALA A 193 6.39 36.26 -21.05
CA ALA A 193 7.32 37.02 -21.86
C ALA A 193 7.15 38.50 -21.51
N ALA A 194 8.15 39.08 -20.85
CA ALA A 194 8.20 40.52 -20.61
C ALA A 194 8.44 41.24 -21.95
N PRO A 195 7.62 42.24 -22.34
CA PRO A 195 7.92 43.05 -23.51
C PRO A 195 9.06 44.02 -23.19
N LEU A 196 10.13 43.96 -23.99
CA LEU A 196 11.18 44.97 -24.06
C LEU A 196 10.56 46.29 -24.54
N ALA A 197 10.36 47.23 -23.61
CA ALA A 197 10.06 48.62 -23.95
C ALA A 197 11.37 49.39 -24.18
N LEU A 198 11.68 49.61 -25.46
CA LEU A 198 12.55 50.68 -25.93
C LEU A 198 11.93 52.03 -25.52
N LEU A 199 12.61 52.83 -24.70
CA LEU A 199 12.30 54.25 -24.54
C LEU A 199 13.58 55.06 -24.44
N GLY A 200 13.67 56.01 -25.35
CA GLY A 200 14.84 56.83 -25.62
C GLY A 200 15.10 57.91 -24.58
N SER A 201 16.34 58.39 -24.64
CA SER A 201 16.87 59.60 -24.01
C SER A 201 15.98 60.83 -24.28
N PRO A 202 15.96 61.82 -23.37
CA PRO A 202 16.76 63.00 -23.69
C PRO A 202 17.46 63.68 -22.51
N ARG A 203 18.63 64.24 -22.85
CA ARG A 203 19.22 65.55 -22.45
C ARG A 203 18.85 66.15 -21.08
N ALA A 204 19.90 66.45 -20.30
CA ALA A 204 19.94 67.63 -19.45
C ALA A 204 21.21 68.45 -19.77
N ARG A 205 21.01 69.75 -19.95
CA ARG A 205 21.97 70.83 -20.18
C ARG A 205 22.43 71.41 -18.84
N GLU A 206 23.66 71.93 -18.83
CA GLU A 206 24.15 73.13 -18.12
C GLU A 206 23.77 73.29 -16.63
N PHE A 207 24.74 73.11 -15.74
CA PHE A 207 25.63 74.18 -15.23
C PHE A 207 26.91 73.55 -14.66
#